data_AF-A0A1D2MC56-F1
#
_entry.id   AF-A0A1D2MC56-F1
#
_cell.length_a   1.000
_cell.length_b   1.000
_cell.length_c   1.000
_cell.angle_alpha   90.00
_cell.angle_beta   90.00
_cell.angle_gamma   90.00
#
_symmetry.space_group_name_H-M   'P 1'
#
loop_
_entity.id
_entity.type
_entity.pdbx_description
1 polymer ?
#
loop_
_entity_poly.entity_id
_entity_poly.type
_entity_poly.pdbx_seq_one_letter_code
_entity_poly.pdbx_strand_id
1 'polypeptide(L)'
;MLRWQRDIITAKLTDFNKDVNVSVQLLAVLTEKGLLSEEESQRLEHSSLIKIEKAASLVRTLQTKLNGFDIFIEALCHLEVKQYGPAKLLLEGRSEYYKTSAEPKPLLPFLDSATVQRLQEAYIPAHILPVPTNFAQENTNCQESPSPMDQLNG
;
A
#
# COMPACT_ATOMS: atom_id res chain seq x y z
N MET A 1 12.96 1.48 11.09
CA MET A 1 12.62 1.86 9.71
C MET A 1 13.86 2.39 9.00
N LEU A 2 14.05 2.06 7.72
CA LEU A 2 15.13 2.58 6.88
C LEU A 2 14.93 4.07 6.57
N ARG A 3 16.00 4.78 6.18
CA ARG A 3 15.95 6.23 5.91
C ARG A 3 14.96 6.57 4.79
N TRP A 4 15.05 5.90 3.65
CA TRP A 4 14.19 6.16 2.49
C TRP A 4 12.69 5.97 2.80
N GLN A 5 12.35 4.99 3.65
CA GLN A 5 10.98 4.75 4.11
C GLN A 5 10.46 5.93 4.96
N ARG A 6 11.29 6.45 5.86
CA ARG A 6 10.96 7.65 6.66
C ARG A 6 10.81 8.88 5.78
N ASP A 7 11.67 9.02 4.77
CA ASP A 7 11.64 10.15 3.84
C ASP A 7 10.33 10.17 3.04
N ILE A 8 9.84 9.01 2.57
CA ILE A 8 8.53 8.88 1.90
C ILE A 8 7.39 9.30 2.84
N ILE A 9 7.35 8.74 4.06
CA ILE A 9 6.31 9.07 5.04
C ILE A 9 6.33 10.58 5.36
N THR A 10 7.52 11.16 5.52
CA THR A 10 7.69 12.58 5.85
C THR A 10 7.27 13.48 4.69
N ALA A 11 7.66 13.15 3.46
CA ALA A 11 7.30 13.91 2.26
C ALA A 11 5.78 13.92 2.01
N LYS A 12 5.09 12.85 2.40
CA LYS A 12 3.64 12.68 2.25
C LYS A 12 2.86 12.92 3.54
N LEU A 13 3.52 13.41 4.60
CA LEU A 13 2.96 13.45 5.96
C LEU A 13 1.65 14.27 6.04
N THR A 14 1.60 15.38 5.30
CA THR A 14 0.41 16.24 5.24
C THR A 14 -0.79 15.49 4.66
N ASP A 15 -0.58 14.72 3.58
CA ASP A 15 -1.63 13.95 2.93
C ASP A 15 -2.02 12.75 3.80
N PHE A 16 -1.03 12.06 4.40
CA PHE A 16 -1.27 10.99 5.37
C PHE A 16 -2.15 11.44 6.53
N ASN A 17 -1.83 12.56 7.15
CA ASN A 17 -2.58 13.02 8.32
C ASN A 17 -4.03 13.40 7.99
N LYS A 18 -4.31 13.79 6.74
CA LYS A 18 -5.68 14.09 6.27
C LYS A 18 -6.45 12.83 5.91
N ASP A 19 -5.81 11.90 5.23
CA ASP A 19 -6.48 10.78 4.58
C ASP A 19 -6.56 9.53 5.46
N VAL A 20 -5.58 9.32 6.34
CA VAL A 20 -5.61 8.19 7.29
C VAL A 20 -6.68 8.41 8.34
N ASN A 21 -7.61 7.46 8.43
CA ASN A 21 -8.55 7.35 9.52
C ASN A 21 -8.01 6.36 10.56
N VAL A 22 -7.69 6.86 11.76
CA VAL A 22 -7.25 6.00 12.87
C VAL A 22 -8.47 5.34 13.52
N SER A 23 -9.04 4.35 12.83
CA SER A 23 -10.20 3.59 13.29
C SER A 23 -9.80 2.45 14.24
N VAL A 24 -10.78 1.95 14.99
CA VAL A 24 -10.61 0.76 15.87
C VAL A 24 -10.09 -0.44 15.06
N GLN A 25 -10.62 -0.65 13.85
CA GLN A 25 -10.16 -1.74 12.97
C GLN A 25 -8.70 -1.57 12.56
N LEU A 26 -8.28 -0.35 12.20
CA LEU A 26 -6.87 -0.10 11.85
C LEU A 26 -5.96 -0.35 13.06
N LEU A 27 -6.33 0.14 14.24
CA LEU A 27 -5.57 -0.06 15.47
C LEU A 27 -5.48 -1.54 15.85
N ALA A 28 -6.57 -2.30 15.75
CA ALA A 28 -6.61 -3.74 16.02
C ALA A 28 -5.65 -4.51 15.09
N VAL A 29 -5.71 -4.25 13.78
CA VAL A 29 -4.82 -4.89 12.79
C VAL A 29 -3.35 -4.54 13.05
N LEU A 30 -3.05 -3.29 13.43
CA LEU A 30 -1.69 -2.86 13.76
C LEU A 30 -1.16 -3.50 15.04
N THR A 31 -2.03 -3.75 16.03
CA THR A 31 -1.68 -4.49 17.25
C THR A 31 -1.45 -5.98 16.97
N GLU A 32 -2.33 -6.62 16.19
CA GLU A 32 -2.20 -8.02 15.80
C GLU A 32 -0.89 -8.28 15.04
N LYS A 33 -0.51 -7.35 14.15
CA LYS A 33 0.76 -7.44 13.40
C LYS A 33 2.00 -7.03 14.22
N GLY A 34 1.84 -6.80 15.52
CA GLY A 34 2.92 -6.45 16.44
C GLY A 34 3.54 -5.08 16.19
N LEU A 35 2.86 -4.21 15.43
CA LEU A 35 3.37 -2.87 15.12
C LEU A 35 3.07 -1.88 16.24
N LEU A 36 1.92 -2.05 16.90
CA LEU A 36 1.55 -1.36 18.14
C LEU A 36 1.48 -2.35 19.30
N SER A 37 1.86 -1.92 20.49
CA SER A 37 1.44 -2.61 21.71
C SER A 37 -0.04 -2.35 22.01
N GLU A 38 -0.64 -3.17 22.87
CA GLU A 38 -2.00 -2.94 23.35
C GLU A 38 -2.14 -1.56 24.02
N GLU A 39 -1.14 -1.15 24.81
CA GLU A 39 -1.09 0.16 25.46
C GLU A 39 -1.03 1.32 24.46
N GLU A 40 -0.21 1.19 23.40
CA GLU A 40 -0.11 2.19 22.33
C GLU A 40 -1.45 2.33 21.58
N SER A 41 -2.11 1.19 21.33
CA SER A 41 -3.40 1.09 20.66
C SER A 41 -4.51 1.75 21.49
N GLN A 42 -4.66 1.35 22.75
CA GLN A 42 -5.64 1.91 23.67
C GLN A 42 -5.44 3.41 23.87
N ARG A 43 -4.19 3.89 23.96
CA ARG A 43 -3.89 5.32 24.09
C ARG A 43 -4.34 6.11 22.87
N LEU A 44 -4.14 5.59 21.66
CA LEU A 44 -4.60 6.25 20.43
C LEU A 44 -6.13 6.23 20.31
N GLU A 45 -6.75 5.09 20.61
CA GLU A 45 -8.20 4.91 20.57
C GLU A 45 -8.92 5.89 21.49
N HIS A 46 -8.54 5.91 22.78
CA HIS A 46 -9.20 6.71 23.82
C HIS A 46 -8.69 8.16 23.90
N SER A 47 -7.72 8.55 23.06
CA SER A 47 -7.25 9.92 23.05
C SER A 47 -8.35 10.90 22.62
N SER A 48 -8.38 12.08 23.26
CA SER A 48 -9.22 13.22 22.88
C SER A 48 -8.68 13.99 21.67
N LEU A 49 -7.62 13.49 21.04
CA LEU A 49 -6.99 14.08 19.85
C LEU A 49 -7.96 14.10 18.68
N ILE A 50 -7.91 15.17 17.89
CA ILE A 50 -8.65 15.22 16.62
C ILE A 50 -8.02 14.28 15.59
N LYS A 51 -8.78 13.93 14.53
CA LYS A 51 -8.37 12.95 13.49
C LYS A 51 -6.92 13.16 13.01
N ILE A 52 -6.58 14.40 12.64
CA ILE A 52 -5.27 14.73 12.08
C ILE A 52 -4.12 14.52 13.08
N GLU A 53 -4.37 14.78 14.36
CA GLU A 53 -3.42 14.60 15.44
C GLU A 53 -3.27 13.12 15.81
N LYS A 54 -4.36 12.34 15.78
CA LYS A 54 -4.30 10.88 15.93
C LYS A 54 -3.45 10.25 14.82
N ALA A 55 -3.67 10.66 13.57
CA ALA A 55 -2.88 10.18 12.44
C ALA A 55 -1.40 10.57 12.57
N ALA A 56 -1.11 11.82 12.95
CA ALA A 56 0.26 12.26 13.18
C ALA A 56 0.94 11.48 14.32
N SER A 57 0.20 11.21 15.41
CA SER A 57 0.68 10.41 16.55
C SER A 57 0.98 8.97 16.12
N LEU A 58 0.07 8.35 15.37
CA LEU A 58 0.27 7.02 14.78
C LEU A 58 1.54 7.00 13.92
N VAL A 59 1.68 7.94 12.98
CA VAL A 59 2.84 8.03 12.09
C VAL A 59 4.16 8.16 12.85
N ARG A 60 4.20 8.98 13.91
CA ARG A 60 5.38 9.08 14.77
C ARG A 60 5.73 7.75 15.41
N THR A 61 4.73 7.02 15.93
CA THR A 61 4.95 5.68 16.48
C THR A 61 5.51 4.74 15.41
N LEU A 62 4.92 4.71 14.22
CA LEU A 62 5.35 3.86 13.10
C LEU A 62 6.81 4.09 12.70
N GLN A 63 7.26 5.35 12.67
CA GLN A 63 8.64 5.72 12.31
C GLN A 63 9.69 5.14 13.27
N THR A 64 9.31 4.81 14.51
CA THR A 64 10.22 4.19 15.49
C THR A 64 10.38 2.68 15.29
N LYS A 65 9.49 2.02 14.53
CA LYS A 65 9.45 0.57 14.38
C LYS A 65 10.32 0.11 13.20
N LEU A 66 11.04 -1.01 13.32
CA LEU A 66 11.96 -1.48 12.27
C LEU A 66 11.26 -1.76 10.94
N ASN A 67 10.16 -2.52 10.98
CA ASN A 67 9.37 -2.94 9.82
C ASN A 67 8.07 -2.13 9.65
N GLY A 68 8.00 -0.94 10.25
CA GLY A 68 6.75 -0.18 10.33
C GLY A 68 6.20 0.31 9.00
N PHE A 69 7.00 0.33 7.94
CA PHE A 69 6.57 0.81 6.63
C PHE A 69 5.72 -0.26 5.93
N ASP A 70 6.26 -1.46 5.71
CA ASP A 70 5.57 -2.51 4.97
C ASP A 70 4.35 -3.05 5.73
N ILE A 71 4.46 -3.22 7.05
CA ILE A 71 3.33 -3.64 7.90
C ILE A 71 2.21 -2.59 7.88
N PHE A 72 2.56 -1.31 7.80
CA PHE A 72 1.54 -0.27 7.72
C PHE A 72 0.82 -0.27 6.38
N ILE A 73 1.52 -0.47 5.26
CA ILE A 73 0.88 -0.66 3.94
C ILE A 73 -0.08 -1.85 4.00
N GLU A 74 0.37 -2.96 4.57
CA GLU A 74 -0.44 -4.16 4.73
C GLU A 74 -1.70 -3.89 5.55
N ALA A 75 -1.56 -3.21 6.69
CA ALA A 75 -2.69 -2.88 7.56
C ALA A 75 -3.70 -1.95 6.86
N LEU A 76 -3.24 -0.98 6.08
CA LEU A 76 -4.11 -0.10 5.30
C LEU A 76 -4.89 -0.86 4.22
N CYS A 77 -4.29 -1.91 3.64
CA CYS A 77 -4.90 -2.79 2.65
C CYS A 77 -5.77 -3.90 3.25
N HIS A 78 -5.85 -4.01 4.58
CA HIS A 78 -6.58 -5.08 5.25
C HIS A 78 -8.08 -5.05 4.89
N LEU A 79 -8.72 -6.22 4.82
CA LEU A 79 -10.12 -6.38 4.39
C LEU A 79 -11.10 -5.56 5.22
N GLU A 80 -10.81 -5.35 6.50
CA GLU A 80 -11.67 -4.58 7.40
C GLU A 80 -11.30 -3.09 7.47
N VAL A 81 -10.12 -2.72 6.95
CA VAL A 81 -9.61 -1.34 7.02
C VAL A 81 -9.86 -0.60 5.71
N LYS A 82 -9.51 -1.20 4.56
CA LYS A 82 -9.75 -0.69 3.20
C LYS A 82 -9.34 0.77 2.96
N GLN A 83 -8.24 1.23 3.55
CA GLN A 83 -7.71 2.58 3.38
C GLN A 83 -6.71 2.66 2.22
N TYR A 84 -7.22 2.40 1.01
CA TYR A 84 -6.39 2.24 -0.20
C TYR A 84 -5.73 3.54 -0.68
N GLY A 85 -6.31 4.71 -0.41
CA GLY A 85 -5.71 6.01 -0.78
C GLY A 85 -4.34 6.22 -0.12
N PRO A 86 -4.26 6.19 1.22
CA PRO A 86 -2.98 6.23 1.93
C PRO A 86 -2.01 5.10 1.53
N ALA A 87 -2.52 3.88 1.31
CA ALA A 87 -1.69 2.76 0.89
C ALA A 87 -1.05 3.01 -0.50
N LYS A 88 -1.81 3.56 -1.44
CA LYS A 88 -1.35 3.95 -2.76
C LYS A 88 -0.19 4.94 -2.69
N LEU A 89 -0.30 5.98 -1.85
CA LEU A 89 0.76 6.98 -1.68
C LEU A 89 2.09 6.35 -1.19
N LEU A 90 2.02 5.38 -0.26
CA LEU A 90 3.21 4.65 0.20
C LEU A 90 3.80 3.77 -0.89
N LEU A 91 2.94 3.05 -1.62
CA LEU A 91 3.35 2.17 -2.71
C LEU A 91 3.99 2.94 -3.87
N GLU A 92 3.46 4.13 -4.20
CA GLU A 92 4.02 5.05 -5.19
C GLU A 92 5.42 5.50 -4.81
N GLY A 93 5.60 6.04 -3.60
CA GLY A 93 6.92 6.46 -3.11
C GLY A 93 7.93 5.31 -3.07
N ARG A 94 7.48 4.12 -2.64
CA ARG A 94 8.30 2.90 -2.67
C ARG A 94 8.72 2.57 -4.10
N SER A 95 7.78 2.65 -5.05
CA SER A 95 8.07 2.35 -6.45
C SER A 95 9.02 3.35 -7.07
N GLU A 96 8.93 4.63 -6.73
CA GLU A 96 9.85 5.67 -7.20
C GLU A 96 11.26 5.47 -6.67
N TYR A 97 11.41 5.14 -5.38
CA TYR A 97 12.72 4.83 -4.80
C TYR A 97 13.43 3.70 -5.57
N TYR A 98 12.73 2.62 -5.89
CA TYR A 98 13.32 1.49 -6.60
C TYR A 98 13.47 1.70 -8.12
N LYS A 99 12.93 2.77 -8.72
CA LYS A 99 13.23 3.13 -10.12
C LYS A 99 14.66 3.66 -10.26
N THR A 100 15.21 4.28 -9.22
CA THR A 100 16.54 4.89 -9.22
C THR A 100 17.56 4.12 -8.37
N SER A 101 17.10 3.17 -7.55
CA SER A 101 17.97 2.26 -6.80
C SER A 101 18.64 1.25 -7.72
N ALA A 102 19.89 0.89 -7.40
CA ALA A 102 20.58 -0.25 -8.03
C ALA A 102 20.06 -1.60 -7.53
N GLU A 103 19.27 -1.60 -6.46
CA GLU A 103 18.70 -2.80 -5.85
C GLU A 103 17.37 -3.18 -6.51
N PRO A 104 17.08 -4.48 -6.68
CA PRO A 104 15.78 -4.93 -7.14
C PRO A 104 14.71 -4.57 -6.10
N LYS A 105 13.53 -4.15 -6.57
CA LYS A 105 12.36 -3.89 -5.73
C LYS A 105 11.93 -5.20 -5.03
N PRO A 106 11.97 -5.28 -3.69
CA PRO A 106 11.52 -6.48 -3.00
C PRO A 106 10.02 -6.69 -3.22
N LEU A 107 9.60 -7.96 -3.22
CA LEU A 107 8.18 -8.32 -3.16
C LEU A 107 7.61 -7.95 -1.80
N LEU A 108 6.30 -7.65 -1.76
CA LEU A 108 5.58 -7.48 -0.51
C LEU A 108 4.85 -8.80 -0.22
N PRO A 109 5.21 -9.54 0.84
CA PRO A 109 4.69 -10.89 1.08
C PRO A 109 3.16 -10.97 1.23
N PHE A 110 2.53 -9.89 1.67
CA PHE A 110 1.08 -9.81 1.88
C PHE A 110 0.29 -9.55 0.59
N LEU A 111 0.96 -9.22 -0.53
CA LEU A 111 0.31 -9.02 -1.82
C LEU A 111 0.11 -10.36 -2.52
N ASP A 112 -0.93 -11.08 -2.10
CA ASP A 112 -1.47 -12.22 -2.84
C ASP A 112 -2.38 -11.79 -4.01
N SER A 113 -2.79 -12.73 -4.85
CA SER A 113 -3.64 -12.47 -6.02
C SER A 113 -4.95 -11.75 -5.65
N ALA A 114 -5.57 -12.17 -4.54
CA ALA A 114 -6.82 -11.60 -4.06
C ALA A 114 -6.66 -10.15 -3.58
N THR A 115 -5.53 -9.83 -2.96
CA THR A 115 -5.17 -8.47 -2.53
C THR A 115 -4.83 -7.62 -3.73
N VAL A 116 -4.06 -8.14 -4.70
CA VAL A 116 -3.72 -7.43 -5.95
C VAL A 116 -4.98 -7.05 -6.72
N GLN A 117 -5.93 -7.99 -6.90
CA GLN A 117 -7.19 -7.71 -7.60
C GLN A 117 -7.97 -6.58 -6.93
N ARG A 118 -8.12 -6.63 -5.59
CA ARG A 118 -8.77 -5.56 -4.82
C ARG A 118 -8.09 -4.21 -4.95
N LEU A 119 -6.75 -4.19 -4.97
CA LEU A 119 -5.99 -2.95 -5.15
C LEU A 119 -6.14 -2.38 -6.58
N GLN A 120 -6.26 -3.25 -7.59
CA GLN A 120 -6.55 -2.84 -8.95
C GLN A 120 -7.95 -2.24 -9.08
N GLU A 121 -8.97 -2.86 -8.45
CA GLU A 121 -10.33 -2.29 -8.36
C GLU A 121 -10.35 -0.93 -7.64
N ALA A 122 -9.45 -0.73 -6.68
CA ALA A 122 -9.26 0.53 -5.97
C ALA A 122 -8.40 1.57 -6.74
N TYR A 123 -8.18 1.37 -8.05
CA TYR A 123 -7.38 2.25 -8.91
C TYR A 123 -5.92 2.44 -8.47
N ILE A 124 -5.29 1.40 -7.91
CA ILE A 124 -3.84 1.33 -7.72
C ILE A 124 -3.21 0.66 -8.94
N PRO A 125 -2.42 1.40 -9.75
CA PRO A 125 -1.80 0.84 -10.96
C PRO A 125 -0.92 -0.38 -10.71
N ALA A 126 -1.05 -1.40 -11.57
CA ALA A 126 -0.30 -2.66 -11.47
C ALA A 126 1.23 -2.46 -11.47
N HIS A 127 1.75 -1.47 -12.19
CA HIS A 127 3.19 -1.18 -12.25
C HIS A 127 3.80 -0.71 -10.90
N ILE A 128 2.95 -0.34 -9.94
CA ILE A 128 3.35 0.09 -8.60
C ILE A 128 3.35 -1.11 -7.64
N LEU A 129 2.56 -2.14 -7.93
CA LEU A 129 2.53 -3.37 -7.16
C LEU A 129 3.79 -4.20 -7.48
N PRO A 130 4.60 -4.60 -6.48
CA PRO A 130 5.73 -5.50 -6.68
C PRO A 130 5.21 -6.93 -6.83
N VAL A 131 4.53 -7.23 -7.94
CA VAL A 131 4.05 -8.57 -8.26
C VAL A 131 5.07 -9.33 -9.11
N PRO A 132 5.25 -10.65 -8.90
CA PRO A 132 6.05 -11.48 -9.80
C PRO A 132 5.55 -11.36 -11.25
N THR A 133 6.46 -11.36 -12.23
CA THR A 133 6.17 -11.19 -13.67
C THR A 133 5.11 -12.17 -14.20
N ASN A 134 4.98 -13.35 -13.57
CA ASN A 134 3.95 -14.34 -13.92
C ASN A 134 2.51 -13.83 -13.73
N PHE A 135 2.28 -12.79 -12.92
CA PHE A 135 0.96 -12.17 -12.74
C PHE A 135 0.61 -11.11 -13.79
N ALA A 136 1.60 -10.59 -14.52
CA ALA A 136 1.37 -9.56 -15.54
C ALA A 136 0.87 -10.16 -16.87
N GLN A 137 0.99 -11.48 -17.07
CA GLN A 137 0.63 -12.12 -18.34
C GLN A 137 -0.84 -12.51 -18.47
N GLU A 138 -1.62 -12.61 -17.38
CA GLU A 138 -3.03 -13.06 -17.46
C GLU A 138 -4.03 -11.99 -17.93
N ASN A 139 -3.63 -10.71 -18.03
CA ASN A 139 -4.51 -9.64 -18.54
C ASN A 139 -4.04 -9.02 -19.87
N THR A 140 -3.14 -9.66 -20.58
CA THR A 140 -2.77 -9.24 -21.95
C THR A 140 -3.47 -10.11 -22.98
N ASN A 141 -4.80 -10.17 -22.92
CA ASN A 141 -5.62 -10.64 -24.04
C ASN A 141 -6.35 -9.44 -24.67
N CYS A 142 -5.58 -8.39 -25.01
CA CYS A 142 -6.04 -7.36 -25.92
C CYS A 142 -5.96 -7.94 -27.34
N GLN A 143 -7.05 -8.60 -27.73
CA GLN A 143 -7.53 -8.82 -29.09
C GLN A 143 -6.49 -8.54 -30.20
N GLU A 144 -5.80 -9.59 -30.65
CA GLU A 144 -5.40 -9.64 -32.06
C GLU A 144 -6.69 -9.54 -32.88
N SER A 145 -6.89 -8.38 -33.50
CA SER A 145 -7.95 -8.19 -34.48
C SER A 145 -7.66 -9.12 -35.66
N PRO A 146 -8.59 -10.00 -36.08
CA PRO A 146 -8.39 -10.75 -37.32
C PRO A 146 -8.33 -9.75 -38.47
N SER A 147 -7.23 -9.75 -39.22
CA SER A 147 -7.11 -8.99 -40.47
C SER A 147 -8.17 -9.47 -41.46
N PRO A 148 -9.07 -8.59 -41.96
CA PRO A 148 -9.96 -8.93 -43.06
C PRO A 148 -9.32 -8.44 -44.35
N MET A 149 -8.86 -9.37 -45.19
CA MET A 149 -8.93 -9.28 -46.66
C MET A 149 -8.45 -10.64 -47.18
N ASP A 150 -9.39 -11.55 -47.36
CA ASP A 150 -10.16 -11.74 -48.59
C ASP A 150 -9.40 -12.59 -49.60
N GLN A 151 -9.91 -13.81 -49.68
CA GLN A 151 -9.76 -14.72 -50.78
C GLN A 151 -10.14 -14.00 -52.09
N LEU A 152 -9.21 -13.96 -53.03
CA LEU A 152 -9.57 -13.88 -54.44
C LEU A 152 -9.00 -15.12 -55.14
N ASN A 153 -9.90 -16.08 -55.32
CA ASN A 153 -9.81 -17.22 -56.23
C ASN A 153 -9.54 -16.75 -57.67
N GLY A 154 -8.90 -17.62 -58.47
CA GLY A 154 -9.01 -17.60 -59.93
C GLY A 154 -7.68 -17.68 -60.65
#